data_AF-A0A1M6F3B8-F1
#
_entry.id   AF-A0A1M6F3B8-F1
#
_cell.length_a   1.000
_cell.length_b   1.000
_cell.length_c   1.000
_cell.angle_alpha   90.00
_cell.angle_beta   90.00
_cell.angle_gamma   90.00
#
_symmetry.space_group_name_H-M   'P 1'
#
loop_
_entity.id
_entity.type
_entity.pdbx_description
1 polymer ?
#
loop_
_entity_poly.entity_id
_entity_poly.type
_entity_poly.pdbx_seq_one_letter_code
_entity_poly.pdbx_strand_id
1 'polypeptide(L)'
;MRITPFLIAGLLAGACLARAQPSPPMANPAELASALREGGLVLYMRHPATESAQTDAEALDFADCRTQRNLSEAGRRVAREIGAALRDIRVPVTRAVTSEYCRAREAAVLMDAPPAETEAALNDGGRMLAKGPDSPQAQALRDMLRRAAGAGRRGGAAHRGPSTQHRRCGGRGLLGARRRGNRRLPPHG
;
A
#
# COMPACT_ATOMS: atom_id res chain seq x y z
N MET A 1 71.80 19.39 -3.27
CA MET A 1 71.17 19.28 -1.94
C MET A 1 70.14 20.39 -1.78
N ARG A 2 68.85 20.08 -1.97
CA ARG A 2 67.72 20.98 -1.67
C ARG A 2 66.53 20.13 -1.20
N ILE A 3 66.27 20.22 0.09
CA ILE A 3 65.14 19.60 0.79
C ILE A 3 63.96 20.57 0.65
N THR A 4 62.80 20.10 0.22
CA THR A 4 61.52 20.84 0.37
C THR A 4 60.47 19.94 1.01
N PRO A 5 59.61 20.48 1.89
CA PRO A 5 58.93 19.73 2.94
C PRO A 5 57.46 19.44 2.61
N PHE A 6 56.94 18.40 3.26
CA PHE A 6 55.56 18.22 3.73
C PHE A 6 54.40 18.71 2.85
N LEU A 7 53.70 17.76 2.25
CA LEU A 7 52.24 17.83 2.08
C LEU A 7 51.63 16.54 2.62
N ILE A 8 51.24 16.58 3.91
CA ILE A 8 50.34 15.59 4.51
C ILE A 8 48.95 15.85 3.90
N ALA A 9 48.56 15.02 2.94
CA ALA A 9 47.18 14.97 2.47
C ALA A 9 46.33 14.32 3.57
N GLY A 10 45.62 15.15 4.34
CA GLY A 10 44.70 14.72 5.38
C GLY A 10 43.53 13.95 4.77
N LEU A 11 43.49 12.64 5.05
CA LEU A 11 42.38 11.75 4.76
C LEU A 11 41.22 12.06 5.73
N LEU A 12 40.33 12.99 5.36
CA LEU A 12 39.04 13.15 6.03
C LEU A 12 38.13 11.99 5.60
N ALA A 13 38.27 10.86 6.28
CA ALA A 13 37.32 9.76 6.23
C ALA A 13 35.99 10.27 6.82
N GLY A 14 35.09 10.69 5.94
CA GLY A 14 33.71 11.02 6.30
C GLY A 14 33.03 9.78 6.86
N ALA A 15 32.88 9.73 8.18
CA ALA A 15 32.07 8.72 8.85
C ALA A 15 30.60 8.92 8.42
N CYS A 16 30.14 8.11 7.47
CA CYS A 16 28.73 7.89 7.22
C CYS A 16 28.10 7.27 8.47
N LEU A 17 27.64 8.12 9.40
CA LEU A 17 26.71 7.69 10.44
C LEU A 17 25.39 7.32 9.74
N ALA A 18 25.26 6.04 9.39
CA ALA A 18 23.99 5.44 9.06
C ALA A 18 23.06 5.63 10.26
N ARG A 19 22.18 6.64 10.20
CA ARG A 19 21.11 6.78 11.19
C ARG A 19 20.21 5.56 11.03
N ALA A 20 20.29 4.62 11.98
CA ALA A 20 19.26 3.63 12.18
C ALA A 20 17.95 4.41 12.41
N GLN A 21 17.08 4.42 11.40
CA GLN A 21 15.75 4.99 11.55
C GLN A 21 15.03 4.12 12.58
N PRO A 22 14.55 4.67 13.71
CA PRO A 22 13.72 3.90 14.63
C PRO A 22 12.53 3.39 13.83
N SER A 23 12.35 2.07 13.80
CA SER A 23 11.12 1.49 13.28
C SER A 23 9.96 2.12 14.07
N PRO A 24 8.88 2.56 13.40
CA PRO A 24 7.71 3.04 14.12
C PRO A 24 7.31 1.96 15.14
N PRO A 25 6.95 2.33 16.38
CA PRO A 25 6.52 1.35 17.36
C PRO A 25 5.43 0.48 16.74
N MET A 26 5.55 -0.84 16.89
CA MET A 26 4.49 -1.75 16.46
C MET A 26 3.20 -1.26 17.10
N ALA A 27 2.18 -0.98 16.28
CA ALA A 27 0.90 -0.53 16.78
C ALA A 27 0.39 -1.53 17.82
N ASN A 28 -0.04 -1.03 18.99
CA ASN A 28 -0.69 -1.88 19.98
C ASN A 28 -1.85 -2.63 19.30
N PRO A 29 -1.98 -3.96 19.46
CA PRO A 29 -3.06 -4.72 18.84
C PRO A 29 -4.46 -4.13 19.06
N ALA A 30 -4.71 -3.56 20.24
CA ALA A 30 -5.99 -2.91 20.55
C ALA A 30 -6.18 -1.60 19.76
N GLU A 31 -5.13 -0.79 19.61
CA GLU A 31 -5.14 0.44 18.81
C GLU A 31 -5.33 0.12 17.33
N LEU A 32 -4.63 -0.90 16.82
CA LEU A 32 -4.79 -1.36 15.45
C LEU A 32 -6.22 -1.86 15.20
N ALA A 33 -6.77 -2.69 16.08
CA ALA A 33 -8.15 -3.16 15.96
C ALA A 33 -9.16 -1.99 15.98
N SER A 34 -8.91 -0.96 16.81
CA SER A 34 -9.74 0.25 16.80
C SER A 34 -9.66 1.00 15.46
N ALA A 35 -8.45 1.25 14.95
CA ALA A 35 -8.24 1.94 13.69
C ALA A 35 -8.85 1.16 12.50
N LEU A 36 -8.78 -0.17 12.53
CA LEU A 36 -9.41 -1.03 11.52
C LEU A 36 -10.94 -0.93 11.56
N ARG A 37 -11.55 -0.87 12.75
CA ARG A 37 -13.01 -0.69 12.91
C ARG A 37 -13.50 0.68 12.45
N GLU A 38 -12.72 1.73 12.70
CA GLU A 38 -13.02 3.08 12.24
C GLU A 38 -13.06 3.18 10.70
N GLY A 39 -12.36 2.27 10.02
CA GLY A 39 -12.31 2.21 8.58
C GLY A 39 -11.43 3.31 7.98
N GLY A 40 -11.60 3.59 6.68
CA GLY A 40 -10.77 4.57 5.96
C GLY A 40 -9.32 4.12 5.71
N LEU A 41 -8.99 2.88 6.08
CA LEU A 41 -7.71 2.23 5.81
C LEU A 41 -7.79 1.36 4.56
N VAL A 42 -6.62 1.13 3.95
CA VAL A 42 -6.47 0.14 2.88
C VAL A 42 -5.70 -1.06 3.42
N LEU A 43 -6.31 -2.23 3.35
CA LEU A 43 -5.64 -3.50 3.61
C LEU A 43 -5.04 -4.02 2.31
N TYR A 44 -3.72 -4.15 2.29
CA TYR A 44 -2.99 -4.70 1.17
C TYR A 44 -2.23 -5.95 1.62
N MET A 45 -2.40 -7.03 0.88
CA MET A 45 -1.70 -8.29 1.12
C MET A 45 -1.48 -9.03 -0.20
N ARG A 46 -0.48 -9.89 -0.23
CA ARG A 46 -0.32 -10.86 -1.30
C ARG A 46 -1.34 -11.99 -1.12
N HIS A 47 -1.59 -12.72 -2.20
CA HIS A 47 -2.33 -13.97 -2.10
C HIS A 47 -1.65 -14.91 -1.08
N PRO A 48 -2.42 -15.76 -0.38
CA PRO A 48 -1.87 -16.80 0.49
C PRO A 48 -1.05 -17.85 -0.28
N ALA A 49 -0.56 -18.86 0.45
CA ALA A 49 0.24 -19.93 -0.12
C ALA A 49 -0.45 -20.62 -1.31
N THR A 50 0.36 -20.93 -2.32
CA THR A 50 -0.06 -21.67 -3.52
C THR A 50 0.56 -23.06 -3.54
N GLU A 51 0.04 -23.94 -4.39
CA GLU A 51 0.68 -25.24 -4.63
C GLU A 51 2.08 -25.05 -5.23
N SER A 52 3.11 -25.46 -4.49
CA SER A 52 4.52 -25.24 -4.87
C SER A 52 4.93 -26.08 -6.08
N ALA A 53 4.29 -27.25 -6.26
CA ALA A 53 4.49 -28.14 -7.40
C ALA A 53 3.80 -27.63 -8.69
N GLN A 54 2.85 -26.69 -8.57
CA GLN A 54 2.20 -26.08 -9.73
C GLN A 54 2.99 -24.87 -10.20
N THR A 55 2.89 -24.60 -11.49
CA THR A 55 3.40 -23.40 -12.12
C THR A 55 2.38 -22.90 -13.12
N ASP A 56 2.33 -21.59 -13.32
CA ASP A 56 1.47 -21.00 -14.35
C ASP A 56 1.88 -21.58 -15.73
N ALA A 57 0.91 -21.91 -16.58
CA ALA A 57 1.17 -22.37 -17.94
C ALA A 57 1.83 -21.25 -18.77
N GLU A 58 2.53 -21.63 -19.84
CA GLU A 58 3.10 -20.63 -20.76
C GLU A 58 2.00 -19.84 -21.48
N ALA A 59 0.98 -20.54 -21.97
CA ALA A 59 -0.28 -19.96 -22.43
C ALA A 59 -1.20 -19.73 -21.23
N LEU A 60 -1.00 -18.61 -20.54
CA LEU A 60 -1.82 -18.22 -19.39
C LEU A 60 -3.20 -17.72 -19.85
N ASP A 61 -4.26 -18.30 -19.30
CA ASP A 61 -5.63 -17.83 -19.46
C ASP A 61 -6.24 -17.48 -18.09
N PHE A 62 -6.60 -16.22 -17.90
CA PHE A 62 -7.19 -15.75 -16.64
C PHE A 62 -8.60 -16.30 -16.39
N ALA A 63 -9.31 -16.74 -17.44
CA ALA A 63 -10.61 -17.37 -17.34
C ALA A 63 -10.53 -18.87 -16.99
N ASP A 64 -9.42 -19.55 -17.34
CA ASP A 64 -9.20 -20.97 -17.02
C ASP A 64 -8.15 -21.16 -15.91
N CYS A 65 -8.63 -21.41 -14.68
CA CYS A 65 -7.78 -21.66 -13.53
C CYS A 65 -6.88 -22.90 -13.66
N ARG A 66 -7.16 -23.82 -14.60
CA ARG A 66 -6.29 -24.98 -14.87
C ARG A 66 -4.96 -24.57 -15.51
N THR A 67 -4.92 -23.41 -16.15
CA THR A 67 -3.69 -22.83 -16.72
C THR A 67 -2.84 -22.09 -15.68
N GLN A 68 -3.28 -22.05 -14.43
CA GLN A 68 -2.68 -21.22 -13.38
C GLN A 68 -2.21 -22.07 -12.21
N ARG A 69 -1.19 -21.59 -11.50
CA ARG A 69 -0.87 -22.02 -10.16
C ARG A 69 -1.94 -21.51 -9.20
N ASN A 70 -2.58 -22.44 -8.49
CA ASN A 70 -3.70 -22.18 -7.59
C ASN A 70 -3.29 -22.17 -6.11
N LEU A 71 -4.21 -21.73 -5.23
CA LEU A 71 -4.01 -21.80 -3.79
C LEU A 71 -3.83 -23.25 -3.34
N SER A 72 -2.95 -23.46 -2.37
CA SER A 72 -2.87 -24.73 -1.67
C SER A 72 -3.92 -24.81 -0.58
N GLU A 73 -4.20 -26.00 -0.05
CA GLU A 73 -5.12 -26.15 1.09
C GLU A 73 -4.69 -25.31 2.31
N ALA A 74 -3.38 -25.21 2.55
CA ALA A 74 -2.84 -24.32 3.57
C ALA A 74 -3.15 -22.85 3.27
N GLY A 75 -3.02 -22.42 2.02
CA GLY A 75 -3.38 -21.06 1.59
C GLY A 75 -4.88 -20.78 1.72
N ARG A 76 -5.73 -21.75 1.35
CA ARG A 76 -7.20 -21.64 1.52
C ARG A 76 -7.58 -21.50 3.00
N ARG A 77 -6.95 -22.29 3.88
CA ARG A 77 -7.16 -22.17 5.33
C ARG A 77 -6.79 -20.79 5.85
N VAL A 78 -5.59 -20.29 5.50
CA VAL A 78 -5.14 -18.94 5.89
C VAL A 78 -6.09 -17.85 5.39
N ALA A 79 -6.62 -17.97 4.17
CA ALA A 79 -7.62 -17.02 3.66
C ALA A 79 -8.87 -16.97 4.55
N ARG A 80 -9.41 -18.14 4.93
CA ARG A 80 -10.58 -18.23 5.81
C ARG A 80 -10.30 -17.64 7.20
N GLU A 81 -9.12 -17.91 7.76
CA GLU A 81 -8.69 -17.38 9.06
C GLU A 81 -8.58 -15.85 9.04
N ILE A 82 -7.99 -15.28 7.97
CA ILE A 82 -7.93 -13.82 7.79
C ILE A 82 -9.34 -13.23 7.71
N GLY A 83 -10.22 -13.82 6.90
CA GLY A 83 -11.61 -13.38 6.79
C GLY A 83 -12.35 -13.41 8.13
N ALA A 84 -12.21 -14.52 8.87
CA ALA A 84 -12.78 -14.67 10.21
C ALA A 84 -12.25 -13.59 11.17
N ALA A 85 -10.94 -13.38 11.22
CA ALA A 85 -10.33 -12.37 12.09
C ALA A 85 -10.83 -10.95 11.77
N LEU A 86 -11.00 -10.60 10.50
CA LEU A 86 -11.54 -9.30 10.10
C LEU A 86 -13.01 -9.12 10.52
N ARG A 87 -13.82 -10.18 10.43
CA ARG A 87 -15.22 -10.16 10.90
C ARG A 87 -15.32 -10.10 12.42
N ASP A 88 -14.49 -10.87 13.14
CA ASP A 88 -14.49 -10.92 14.60
C ASP A 88 -14.21 -9.56 15.22
N ILE A 89 -13.27 -8.81 14.64
CA ILE A 89 -12.99 -7.44 15.06
C ILE A 89 -13.88 -6.40 14.37
N ARG A 90 -14.86 -6.81 13.54
CA ARG A 90 -15.85 -5.94 12.88
C ARG A 90 -15.25 -4.89 11.95
N VAL A 91 -14.29 -5.27 11.11
CA VAL A 91 -13.74 -4.37 10.08
C VAL A 91 -14.78 -4.14 8.97
N PRO A 92 -15.12 -2.88 8.64
CA PRO A 92 -16.07 -2.57 7.58
C PRO A 92 -15.41 -2.67 6.19
N VAL A 93 -15.20 -3.89 5.69
CA VAL A 93 -14.68 -4.12 4.33
C VAL A 93 -15.79 -3.85 3.32
N THR A 94 -15.70 -2.72 2.60
CA THR A 94 -16.75 -2.27 1.65
C THR A 94 -16.38 -2.46 0.19
N ARG A 95 -15.11 -2.70 -0.10
CA ARG A 95 -14.60 -2.88 -1.47
C ARG A 95 -13.41 -3.83 -1.45
N ALA A 96 -13.36 -4.73 -2.42
CA ALA A 96 -12.24 -5.63 -2.65
C ALA A 96 -11.75 -5.48 -4.08
N VAL A 97 -10.43 -5.49 -4.27
CA VAL A 97 -9.79 -5.48 -5.60
C VAL A 97 -8.72 -6.55 -5.63
N THR A 98 -8.72 -7.36 -6.69
CA THR A 98 -7.74 -8.43 -6.89
C THR A 98 -7.06 -8.29 -8.26
N SER A 99 -5.96 -9.01 -8.46
CA SER A 99 -5.51 -9.33 -9.82
C SER A 99 -6.49 -10.29 -10.50
N GLU A 100 -6.27 -10.58 -11.78
CA GLU A 100 -7.12 -11.50 -12.55
C GLU A 100 -6.82 -12.98 -12.24
N TYR A 101 -5.71 -13.26 -11.54
CA TYR A 101 -5.33 -14.62 -11.16
C TYR A 101 -6.38 -15.29 -10.25
N CYS A 102 -6.68 -16.56 -10.54
CA CYS A 102 -7.63 -17.37 -9.77
C CYS A 102 -7.25 -17.43 -8.28
N ARG A 103 -5.96 -17.60 -7.97
CA ARG A 103 -5.46 -17.60 -6.59
C ARG A 103 -5.78 -16.32 -5.80
N ALA A 104 -5.88 -15.16 -6.45
CA ALA A 104 -6.22 -13.90 -5.79
C ALA A 104 -7.74 -13.76 -5.63
N ARG A 105 -8.50 -14.08 -6.68
CA ARG A 105 -9.98 -14.07 -6.67
C ARG A 105 -10.53 -15.07 -5.65
N GLU A 106 -10.00 -16.28 -5.63
CA GLU A 106 -10.38 -17.33 -4.68
C GLU A 106 -10.07 -16.90 -3.23
N ALA A 107 -8.91 -16.29 -2.98
CA ALA A 107 -8.58 -15.79 -1.65
C ALA A 107 -9.60 -14.75 -1.15
N ALA A 108 -10.03 -13.84 -2.01
CA ALA A 108 -11.04 -12.83 -1.66
C ALA A 108 -12.39 -13.47 -1.31
N VAL A 109 -12.83 -14.48 -2.08
CA VAL A 109 -14.04 -15.26 -1.79
C VAL A 109 -13.92 -15.99 -0.45
N LEU A 110 -12.79 -16.66 -0.20
CA LEU A 110 -12.56 -17.41 1.05
C LEU A 110 -12.44 -16.49 2.28
N MET A 111 -12.00 -15.25 2.09
CA MET A 111 -12.02 -14.22 3.13
C MET A 111 -13.43 -13.67 3.41
N ASP A 112 -14.44 -14.06 2.61
CA ASP A 112 -15.79 -13.48 2.63
C ASP A 112 -15.78 -11.96 2.38
N ALA A 113 -14.87 -11.52 1.50
CA ALA A 113 -14.84 -10.13 1.06
C ALA A 113 -16.05 -9.85 0.15
N PRO A 114 -16.48 -8.57 0.03
CA PRO A 114 -17.42 -8.18 -1.02
C PRO A 114 -16.93 -8.65 -2.41
N PRO A 115 -17.83 -8.83 -3.40
CA PRO A 115 -17.45 -9.22 -4.74
C PRO A 115 -16.27 -8.39 -5.25
N ALA A 116 -15.15 -9.07 -5.52
CA ALA A 116 -13.91 -8.40 -5.86
C ALA A 116 -13.93 -7.90 -7.31
N GLU A 117 -13.55 -6.64 -7.50
CA GLU A 117 -13.22 -6.08 -8.81
C GLU A 117 -11.84 -6.62 -9.24
N THR A 118 -11.71 -7.02 -10.50
CA THR A 118 -10.41 -7.43 -11.06
C THR A 118 -9.71 -6.26 -11.72
N GLU A 119 -8.43 -6.08 -11.43
CA GLU A 119 -7.56 -5.05 -12.03
C GLU A 119 -6.37 -5.72 -12.71
N ALA A 120 -6.35 -5.65 -14.05
CA ALA A 120 -5.30 -6.26 -14.87
C ALA A 120 -3.92 -5.68 -14.57
N ALA A 121 -3.86 -4.40 -14.16
CA ALA A 121 -2.60 -3.77 -13.77
C ALA A 121 -1.98 -4.37 -12.49
N LEU A 122 -2.73 -5.17 -11.73
CA LEU A 122 -2.21 -5.93 -10.58
C LEU A 122 -1.68 -7.32 -10.95
N ASN A 123 -1.75 -7.73 -12.21
CA ASN A 123 -1.11 -8.97 -12.65
C ASN A 123 0.42 -8.81 -12.60
N ASP A 124 1.14 -9.84 -12.15
CA ASP A 124 2.60 -9.81 -12.07
C ASP A 124 3.30 -9.99 -13.42
N GLY A 125 2.51 -10.03 -14.50
CA GLY A 125 2.99 -10.10 -15.88
C GLY A 125 3.54 -11.46 -16.27
N GLY A 126 3.27 -12.51 -15.49
CA GLY A 126 3.80 -13.85 -15.74
C GLY A 126 5.32 -13.94 -15.55
N ARG A 127 5.94 -14.95 -16.17
CA ARG A 127 7.40 -15.17 -16.04
C ARG A 127 8.24 -14.19 -16.88
N MET A 128 7.63 -13.48 -17.83
CA MET A 128 8.32 -12.70 -18.85
C MET A 128 8.52 -11.23 -18.48
N LEU A 129 7.81 -10.72 -17.47
CA LEU A 129 7.87 -9.31 -17.09
C LEU A 129 8.74 -9.08 -15.84
N ALA A 130 9.39 -7.92 -15.82
CA ALA A 130 10.23 -7.49 -14.71
C ALA A 130 9.40 -7.35 -13.42
N LYS A 131 9.82 -8.08 -12.38
CA LYS A 131 9.28 -7.95 -11.02
C LYS A 131 10.15 -6.98 -10.23
N GLY A 132 9.54 -6.23 -9.32
CA GLY A 132 10.29 -5.31 -8.45
C GLY A 132 9.54 -4.01 -8.18
N PRO A 133 10.16 -3.09 -7.42
CA PRO A 133 9.54 -1.82 -7.04
C PRO A 133 9.23 -0.92 -8.24
N ASP A 134 9.96 -1.06 -9.35
CA ASP A 134 9.79 -0.23 -10.54
C ASP A 134 8.93 -0.91 -11.62
N SER A 135 8.32 -2.06 -11.32
CA SER A 135 7.44 -2.73 -12.28
C SER A 135 6.16 -1.92 -12.54
N PRO A 136 5.55 -2.05 -13.72
CA PRO A 136 4.22 -1.47 -13.99
C PRO A 136 3.18 -1.86 -12.93
N GLN A 137 3.24 -3.10 -12.45
CA GLN A 137 2.38 -3.61 -11.39
C GLN A 137 2.57 -2.85 -10.06
N ALA A 138 3.82 -2.65 -9.64
CA ALA A 138 4.12 -1.92 -8.41
C ALA A 138 3.70 -0.45 -8.53
N GLN A 139 3.84 0.15 -9.72
CA GLN A 139 3.36 1.49 -10.00
C GLN A 139 1.83 1.59 -9.93
N ALA A 140 1.12 0.66 -10.57
CA ALA A 140 -0.34 0.60 -10.53
C ALA A 140 -0.88 0.47 -9.09
N LEU A 141 -0.27 -0.42 -8.29
CA LEU A 141 -0.60 -0.56 -6.88
C LEU A 141 -0.39 0.76 -6.11
N ARG A 142 0.76 1.43 -6.28
CA ARG A 142 1.01 2.72 -5.61
C ARG A 142 -0.04 3.75 -5.97
N ASP A 143 -0.43 3.83 -7.22
CA ASP A 143 -1.42 4.80 -7.68
C ASP A 143 -2.82 4.47 -7.14
N MET A 144 -3.19 3.20 -7.02
CA MET A 144 -4.41 2.77 -6.33
C MET A 144 -4.41 3.16 -4.85
N LEU A 145 -3.31 2.88 -4.13
CA LEU A 145 -3.17 3.21 -2.71
C LEU A 145 -3.26 4.72 -2.46
N ARG A 146 -2.64 5.54 -3.32
CA ARG A 146 -2.72 7.01 -3.26
C ARG A 146 -4.16 7.51 -3.44
N ARG A 147 -4.89 6.97 -4.43
CA ARG A 147 -6.29 7.33 -4.68
C ARG A 147 -7.18 6.96 -3.49
N ALA A 148 -7.01 5.76 -2.94
CA ALA A 148 -7.78 5.31 -1.78
C ALA A 148 -7.51 6.14 -0.51
N ALA A 149 -6.25 6.49 -0.24
CA ALA A 149 -5.89 7.38 0.88
C ALA A 149 -6.48 8.79 0.72
N GLY A 150 -6.58 9.29 -0.52
CA GLY A 150 -7.22 10.57 -0.84
C GLY A 150 -8.74 10.56 -0.69
N ALA A 151 -9.39 9.40 -0.82
CA ALA A 151 -10.82 9.22 -0.60
C ALA A 151 -11.17 9.04 0.88
N GLY A 152 -10.40 8.21 1.62
CA GLY A 152 -10.61 7.97 3.06
C GLY A 152 -10.43 9.22 3.94
N ARG A 153 -9.56 10.15 3.55
CA ARG A 153 -9.37 11.44 4.25
C ARG A 153 -10.53 12.43 4.12
N ARG A 154 -11.50 12.18 3.24
CA ARG A 154 -12.65 13.09 3.04
C ARG A 154 -13.83 12.80 3.98
N GLY A 155 -13.80 11.70 4.75
CA GLY A 155 -14.88 11.29 5.65
C GLY A 155 -14.53 11.20 7.14
N GLY A 156 -13.27 11.38 7.54
CA GLY A 156 -12.84 11.34 8.94
C GLY A 156 -12.41 12.70 9.44
N ALA A 157 -13.06 13.20 10.50
CA ALA A 157 -12.55 14.31 11.28
C ALA A 157 -11.13 13.96 11.74
N ALA A 158 -10.13 14.66 11.20
CA ALA A 158 -8.74 14.48 11.58
C ALA A 158 -8.58 14.84 13.07
N HIS A 159 -8.46 13.84 13.93
CA HIS A 159 -7.94 14.05 15.28
C HIS A 159 -6.47 14.47 15.12
N ARG A 160 -6.23 15.77 15.05
CA ARG A 160 -4.89 16.35 15.05
C ARG A 160 -4.33 16.22 16.48
N GLY A 161 -3.57 15.16 16.74
CA GLY A 161 -2.69 15.08 17.90
C GLY A 161 -1.61 16.19 17.84
N PRO A 162 -1.03 16.57 19.00
CA PRO A 162 -0.23 17.78 19.13
C PRO A 162 1.01 17.72 18.22
N SER A 163 1.07 18.67 17.29
CA SER A 163 2.20 18.92 16.44
C SER A 163 3.40 19.41 17.25
N THR A 164 4.37 18.55 17.51
CA THR A 164 5.75 18.98 17.77
C THR A 164 6.40 19.31 16.42
N GLN A 165 6.16 20.54 15.99
CA GLN A 165 6.82 21.13 14.83
C GLN A 165 8.29 21.36 15.17
N HIS A 166 9.19 20.56 14.59
CA HIS A 166 10.62 20.85 14.59
C HIS A 166 11.17 20.90 13.16
N ARG A 167 11.54 22.14 12.81
CA ARG A 167 12.54 22.61 11.83
C ARG A 167 12.25 22.43 10.32
N ARG A 168 11.87 23.57 9.76
CA ARG A 168 12.06 24.00 8.37
C ARG A 168 13.52 23.81 7.90
N CYS A 169 13.67 23.31 6.68
CA CYS A 169 14.67 23.76 5.71
C CYS A 169 13.94 24.01 4.36
N GLY A 170 14.27 25.12 3.68
CA GLY A 170 13.53 25.72 2.55
C GLY A 170 13.47 24.90 1.26
N GLY A 171 12.80 25.33 0.18
CA GLY A 171 12.07 26.57 -0.08
C GLY A 171 11.33 26.51 -1.44
N ARG A 172 10.50 27.54 -1.70
CA ARG A 172 9.89 27.96 -3.00
C ARG A 172 8.96 26.92 -3.66
N GLY A 173 7.63 27.03 -3.54
CA GLY A 173 6.73 27.89 -4.35
C GLY A 173 5.89 26.96 -5.25
N LEU A 174 4.56 26.89 -5.18
CA LEU A 174 3.59 27.90 -5.65
C LEU A 174 2.26 27.88 -4.85
N LEU A 175 1.81 29.07 -4.47
CA LEU A 175 0.40 29.48 -4.26
C LEU A 175 -0.35 29.32 -5.60
N GLY A 176 -1.67 29.10 -5.73
CA GLY A 176 -2.81 29.14 -4.82
C GLY A 176 -4.02 29.70 -5.58
N ALA A 177 -5.25 29.30 -5.26
CA ALA A 177 -6.45 30.10 -5.57
C ALA A 177 -7.56 29.87 -4.53
N ARG A 178 -8.13 31.00 -4.10
CA ARG A 178 -8.98 31.22 -2.92
C ARG A 178 -10.44 30.79 -3.14
N ARG A 179 -11.11 30.48 -2.03
CA ARG A 179 -12.55 30.73 -1.86
C ARG A 179 -12.85 32.25 -1.89
N ARG A 180 -13.75 32.66 -2.77
CA ARG A 180 -14.70 33.81 -2.66
C ARG A 180 -15.95 33.35 -3.41
N GLY A 181 -17.19 33.51 -2.95
CA GLY A 181 -17.70 34.11 -1.74
C GLY A 181 -19.19 33.82 -1.66
N ASN A 182 -19.71 33.84 -0.43
CA ASN A 182 -21.12 33.87 -0.11
C ASN A 182 -21.77 35.08 -0.80
N ARG A 183 -22.71 34.85 -1.73
CA ARG A 183 -23.68 35.87 -2.16
C ARG A 183 -25.06 35.42 -1.72
N ARG A 184 -25.62 36.25 -0.84
CA ARG A 184 -27.00 36.24 -0.38
C ARG A 184 -27.94 36.41 -1.58
N LEU A 185 -29.05 35.68 -1.54
CA LEU A 185 -30.25 35.94 -2.34
C LEU A 185 -30.85 37.31 -2.00
N PRO A 186 -31.35 38.09 -2.97
CA PRO A 186 -32.30 39.16 -2.72
C PRO A 186 -33.74 38.60 -2.63
N PRO A 187 -34.66 39.24 -1.88
CA PRO A 187 -36.08 38.94 -1.95
C PRO A 187 -36.78 39.71 -3.08
N HIS A 188 -37.95 39.19 -3.44
CA HIS A 188 -39.07 39.79 -4.17
C HIS A 188 -39.26 39.47 -5.65
N GLY A 189 -40.32 38.69 -5.86
CA GLY A 189 -41.28 38.68 -6.96
C GLY A 189 -42.50 37.95 -6.42
#